data_AF-G1V039-F1
#
_entry.id   AF-G1V039-F1
#
_cell.length_a   1.000
_cell.length_b   1.000
_cell.length_c   1.000
_cell.angle_alpha   90.00
_cell.angle_beta   90.00
_cell.angle_gamma   90.00
#
_symmetry.space_group_name_H-M   'P 1'
#
loop_
_entity.id
_entity.type
_entity.pdbx_description
1 polymer ?
#
loop_
_entity_poly.entity_id
_entity_poly.type
_entity_poly.pdbx_seq_one_letter_code
_entity_poly.pdbx_strand_id
1 'polypeptide(L)' 'MSEKTELSAREAVRAAYTRPDEATTLRESVEAKCALLSIPGLEVEFDPEEAEQCGAFMENALSEEEAADASQDVISC' A
#
# COMPACT_ATOMS: atom_id res chain seq x y z
N MET A 1 31.28 1.73 31.70
CA MET A 1 31.60 1.01 30.45
C MET A 1 30.37 0.82 29.54
N SER A 2 29.13 0.88 30.06
CA SER A 2 27.93 0.62 29.25
C SER A 2 27.47 1.79 28.37
N GLU A 3 27.54 3.03 28.86
CA GLU A 3 26.97 4.20 28.17
C GLU A 3 27.73 4.57 26.88
N LYS A 4 29.06 4.36 26.86
CA LYS A 4 29.91 4.59 25.69
C LYS A 4 29.59 3.59 24.56
N THR A 5 29.15 2.39 24.90
CA THR A 5 28.77 1.34 23.95
C THR A 5 27.41 1.63 23.34
N GLU A 6 26.46 2.16 24.12
CA GLU A 6 25.15 2.59 23.61
C GLU A 6 25.24 3.85 22.72
N LEU A 7 26.10 4.80 23.07
CA LEU A 7 26.40 5.96 22.22
C LEU A 7 27.03 5.53 20.88
N SER A 8 28.02 4.62 20.93
CA SER A 8 28.64 4.06 19.72
C SER A 8 27.66 3.27 18.86
N ALA A 9 26.71 2.55 19.47
CA ALA A 9 25.67 1.83 18.75
C ALA A 9 24.66 2.79 18.09
N ARG A 10 24.26 3.86 18.79
CA ARG A 10 23.38 4.90 18.24
C ARG A 10 24.02 5.65 17.08
N GLU A 11 25.31 5.97 17.17
CA GLU A 11 26.06 6.57 16.05
C GLU A 11 26.18 5.62 14.86
N ALA A 12 26.42 4.33 15.08
CA ALA A 12 26.47 3.33 14.01
C ALA A 12 25.12 3.20 13.29
N VAL A 13 24.01 3.17 14.04
CA VAL A 13 22.66 3.15 13.47
C VAL A 13 22.37 4.43 12.67
N ARG A 14 22.77 5.59 13.19
CA ARG A 14 22.62 6.88 12.50
C ARG A 14 23.47 6.96 11.23
N ALA A 15 24.68 6.42 11.25
CA ALA A 15 25.59 6.40 10.11
C ALA A 15 25.16 5.39 9.03
N ALA A 16 24.49 4.30 9.41
CA ALA A 16 23.94 3.31 8.50
C ALA A 16 22.59 3.70 7.88
N TYR A 17 21.89 4.69 8.46
CA TYR A 17 20.61 5.16 7.95
C TYR A 17 20.80 5.89 6.62
N THR A 18 20.37 5.25 5.54
CA THR A 18 20.22 5.87 4.23
C THR A 18 18.79 6.38 4.13
N ARG A 19 18.59 7.67 3.82
CA ARG A 19 17.24 8.17 3.58
C ARG A 19 16.63 7.39 2.41
N PRO A 20 15.46 6.77 2.58
CA PRO A 20 14.78 6.14 1.46
C PRO A 20 14.44 7.19 0.41
N ASP A 21 14.59 6.82 -0.86
CA ASP A 21 14.12 7.64 -1.98
C ASP A 21 12.61 7.85 -1.88
N GLU A 22 12.12 8.96 -2.44
CA GLU A 22 10.69 9.31 -2.41
C GLU A 22 9.83 8.18 -2.99
N ALA A 23 10.30 7.51 -4.05
CA ALA A 23 9.63 6.35 -4.64
C ALA A 23 9.51 5.14 -3.69
N THR A 24 10.52 4.91 -2.85
CA THR A 24 10.48 3.82 -1.85
C THR A 24 9.52 4.18 -0.73
N THR A 25 9.57 5.43 -0.28
CA THR A 25 8.70 5.97 0.77
C THR A 25 7.22 5.95 0.35
N LEU A 26 6.94 6.29 -0.90
CA LEU A 26 5.59 6.23 -1.49
C LEU A 26 5.05 4.80 -1.48
N ARG A 27 5.86 3.83 -1.93
CA ARG A 27 5.45 2.43 -1.98
C ARG A 27 5.17 1.83 -0.60
N GLU A 28 6.01 2.15 0.38
CA GLU A 28 5.81 1.73 1.77
C GLU A 28 4.57 2.38 2.38
N SER A 29 4.30 3.66 2.08
CA SER A 29 3.07 4.36 2.51
C SER A 29 1.82 3.69 1.94
N VAL A 30 1.80 3.42 0.63
CA VAL A 30 0.69 2.75 -0.06
C VAL A 30 0.46 1.36 0.53
N GLU A 31 1.50 0.56 0.72
CA GLU A 31 1.37 -0.80 1.29
C GLU A 31 0.78 -0.78 2.70
N ALA A 32 1.26 0.13 3.55
CA ALA A 32 0.75 0.30 4.90
C ALA A 32 -0.73 0.74 4.91
N LYS A 33 -1.10 1.69 4.06
CA LYS A 33 -2.48 2.15 3.89
C LYS A 33 -3.40 1.05 3.32
N CYS A 34 -2.93 0.24 2.38
CA CYS A 34 -3.67 -0.91 1.85
C CYS A 34 -3.94 -1.99 2.90
N ALA A 35 -2.99 -2.24 3.81
CA ALA A 35 -3.22 -3.18 4.91
C ALA A 35 -4.37 -2.73 5.82
N LEU A 36 -4.55 -1.41 5.99
CA LEU A 36 -5.64 -0.83 6.78
C LEU A 36 -7.02 -1.02 6.13
N LEU A 37 -7.11 -1.12 4.80
CA LEU A 37 -8.36 -1.41 4.08
C LEU A 37 -8.94 -2.79 4.42
N SER A 38 -8.14 -3.70 4.98
CA SER A 38 -8.63 -4.99 5.47
C SER A 38 -9.43 -4.88 6.78
N ILE A 39 -9.42 -3.72 7.43
CA ILE A 39 -10.15 -3.47 8.68
C ILE A 39 -11.55 -2.94 8.32
N PRO A 40 -12.63 -3.67 8.63
CA PRO A 40 -13.98 -3.23 8.29
C PRO A 40 -14.34 -1.94 9.02
N GLY A 41 -14.86 -0.96 8.27
CA GLY A 41 -15.28 0.35 8.79
C GLY A 41 -14.15 1.37 8.96
N LEU A 42 -12.92 1.04 8.56
CA LEU A 42 -11.81 1.99 8.52
C LEU A 42 -11.71 2.64 7.14
N GLU A 43 -11.81 3.97 7.11
CA GLU A 43 -11.60 4.78 5.91
C GLU A 43 -10.14 5.27 5.88
N VAL A 44 -9.51 5.15 4.70
CA VAL A 44 -8.10 5.50 4.50
C VAL A 44 -7.99 6.41 3.27
N GLU A 45 -7.35 7.56 3.44
CA GLU A 45 -7.16 8.55 2.37
C GLU A 45 -5.83 8.32 1.63
N PHE A 46 -5.89 8.43 0.31
CA PHE A 46 -4.75 8.31 -0.59
C PHE A 46 -4.54 9.61 -1.34
N ASP A 47 -3.29 10.07 -1.41
CA ASP A 47 -2.89 11.17 -2.28
C ASP A 47 -2.96 10.73 -3.76
N PRO A 48 -3.04 11.65 -4.74
CA PRO A 48 -3.19 11.28 -6.16
C PRO A 48 -2.16 10.28 -6.67
N GLU A 49 -0.88 10.45 -6.29
CA GLU A 49 0.22 9.56 -6.67
C GLU A 49 0.10 8.17 -6.00
N GLU A 50 -0.36 8.13 -4.76
CA GLU A 50 -0.60 6.89 -4.02
C GLU A 50 -1.81 6.12 -4.58
N ALA A 51 -2.87 6.84 -4.94
CA ALA A 51 -4.09 6.29 -5.53
C ALA A 51 -3.82 5.69 -6.92
N GLU A 52 -2.97 6.32 -7.73
CA GLU A 52 -2.52 5.76 -9.01
C GLU A 52 -1.74 4.46 -8.80
N GLN A 53 -0.81 4.43 -7.82
CA GLN A 53 -0.04 3.23 -7.48
C GLN A 53 -0.89 2.11 -6.86
N CYS A 54 -1.94 2.46 -6.14
CA CYS A 54 -2.92 1.52 -5.59
C CYS A 54 -3.90 0.99 -6.66
N GLY A 55 -3.88 1.54 -7.88
CA GLY A 55 -4.81 1.17 -8.95
C GLY A 55 -6.23 1.68 -8.73
N ALA A 56 -6.43 2.69 -7.88
CA ALA A 56 -7.76 3.25 -7.58
C ALA A 56 -8.46 3.87 -8.80
N PHE A 57 -7.68 4.31 -9.80
CA PHE A 57 -8.17 4.83 -11.08
C PHE A 57 -8.08 3.83 -12.23
N MET A 58 -7.69 2.58 -11.95
CA MET A 58 -7.70 1.53 -12.96
C MET A 58 -9.16 1.19 -13.26
N GLU A 59 -9.55 1.25 -14.54
CA GLU A 59 -10.91 0.92 -14.99
C GLU A 59 -11.17 -0.55 -14.69
N ASN A 60 -11.75 -0.83 -13.52
CA ASN A 60 -12.18 -2.15 -13.07
C ASN A 60 -13.65 -2.44 -13.43
N ALA A 61 -14.26 -1.56 -14.22
CA ALA A 61 -15.58 -1.79 -14.75
C ALA A 61 -15.54 -3.05 -15.61
N LEU A 62 -16.58 -3.88 -15.50
CA LEU A 62 -16.73 -5.03 -16.38
C LEU A 62 -16.70 -4.55 -17.82
N SER A 63 -15.95 -5.24 -18.66
CA SER A 63 -16.10 -5.08 -20.10
C SER A 63 -17.53 -5.44 -20.52
N GLU A 64 -17.98 -4.96 -21.69
CA GLU A 64 -19.32 -5.25 -22.19
C GLU A 64 -19.62 -6.77 -22.24
N GLU A 65 -18.63 -7.56 -22.63
CA GLU A 65 -18.71 -9.02 -22.68
C GLU A 65 -18.86 -9.64 -21.29
N GLU A 66 -18.04 -9.23 -20.32
CA GLU A 66 -18.12 -9.71 -18.94
C GLU A 66 -19.41 -9.28 -18.25
N ALA A 67 -19.90 -8.07 -18.52
CA ALA A 67 -21.17 -7.59 -18.01
C ALA A 67 -22.35 -8.41 -18.56
N ALA A 68 -22.29 -8.80 -19.84
CA ALA A 68 -23.29 -9.65 -20.46
C ALA A 68 -23.26 -11.08 -19.90
N ASP A 69 -22.08 -11.66 -19.67
CA ASP A 69 -21.92 -12.99 -19.09
C ASP A 69 -22.40 -13.02 -17.62
N ALA A 70 -21.99 -12.03 -16.82
CA ALA A 70 -22.42 -11.90 -15.42
C ALA A 70 -23.93 -11.66 -15.26
N SER A 71 -24.62 -11.17 -16.29
CA SER A 71 -26.07 -10.98 -16.29
C SER A 71 -26.85 -12.29 -16.43
N GLN A 72 -26.20 -13.39 -16.81
CA GLN A 72 -26.82 -14.70 -16.94
C GLN A 72 -26.79 -15.45 -15.61
N ASP A 73 -27.95 -15.55 -14.96
CA ASP A 73 -28.13 -16.36 -13.76
C ASP A 73 -28.05 -17.85 -14.13
N VAL A 74 -26.89 -18.48 -13.94
CA VAL A 74 -26.68 -19.91 -14.23
C VAL A 74 -27.32 -20.78 -13.14
N ILE A 75 -28.64 -20.88 -13.14
CA ILE A 75 -29.37 -21.93 -12.43
C ILE A 75 -29.17 -23.28 -13.14
N SER A 76 -28.02 -23.90 -12.89
CA SER A 76 -27.76 -25.30 -13.21
C SER A 76 -28.53 -26.19 -12.21
N CYS A 77 -29.66 -26.75 -12.64
CA CYS A 77 -30.37 -27.84 -11.95
C CYS A 77 -29.80 -29.21 -12.31
#